data_AF-A0A7Y3VAH1-F1
#
_entry.id   AF-A0A7Y3VAH1-F1
#
_cell.length_a   1.000
_cell.length_b   1.000
_cell.length_c   1.000
_cell.angle_alpha   90.00
_cell.angle_beta   90.00
_cell.angle_gamma   90.00
#
_symmetry.space_group_name_H-M   'P 1'
#
loop_
_entity.id
_entity.type
_entity.pdbx_description
1 polymer ?
#
loop_
_entity_poly.entity_id
_entity_poly.type
_entity_poly.pdbx_seq_one_letter_code
_entity_poly.pdbx_strand_id
1 'polypeptide(L)'
;MGLTCVAVDALSGPQVTFDGIRLVGRPPSELAAELSACLERTGRDLEFTTEGDVGSQELGMNPRAQRAGDVLLTRLVFGRPNDWARTLYDCVPAEEWRMR
;
A
#
# COMPACT_ATOMS: atom_id res chain seq x y z
N MET A 1 4.27 -15.77 -17.44
CA MET A 1 3.19 -15.32 -16.54
C MET A 1 3.67 -15.50 -15.11
N GLY A 2 3.62 -14.46 -14.29
CA GLY A 2 4.12 -14.48 -12.91
C GLY A 2 3.29 -13.59 -12.00
N LEU A 3 3.47 -13.73 -10.69
CA LEU A 3 2.80 -12.91 -9.68
C LEU A 3 3.08 -11.43 -9.94
N THR A 4 2.03 -10.65 -10.17
CA THR A 4 2.14 -9.21 -10.49
C THR A 4 1.56 -8.33 -9.40
N CYS A 5 0.62 -8.86 -8.61
CA CYS A 5 0.00 -8.13 -7.52
C CYS A 5 -0.31 -9.05 -6.35
N VAL A 6 -0.12 -8.56 -5.13
CA VAL A 6 -0.56 -9.19 -3.89
C VAL A 6 -1.32 -8.17 -3.08
N ALA A 7 -2.55 -8.50 -2.72
CA ALA A 7 -3.36 -7.74 -1.81
C ALA A 7 -3.26 -8.34 -0.40
N VAL A 8 -3.08 -7.50 0.62
CA VAL A 8 -2.99 -7.87 2.02
C VAL A 8 -4.13 -7.22 2.77
N ASP A 9 -5.06 -8.02 3.26
CA ASP A 9 -6.24 -7.56 4.01
C ASP A 9 -5.86 -6.94 5.37
N ALA A 10 -6.57 -5.89 5.77
CA ALA A 10 -6.28 -5.14 6.99
C ALA A 10 -6.48 -5.94 8.30
N LEU A 11 -7.40 -6.91 8.32
CA LEU A 11 -7.80 -7.63 9.54
C LEU A 11 -7.35 -9.09 9.55
N SER A 12 -7.48 -9.76 8.40
CA SER A 12 -7.26 -11.18 8.22
C SER A 12 -5.95 -11.50 7.48
N GLY A 13 -5.31 -10.48 6.92
CA GLY A 13 -4.02 -10.61 6.26
C GLY A 13 -2.85 -10.69 7.25
N PRO A 14 -1.67 -11.12 6.79
CA PRO A 14 -0.46 -11.06 7.60
C PRO A 14 -0.09 -9.62 7.95
N GLN A 15 0.56 -9.43 9.10
CA GLN A 15 1.23 -8.18 9.39
C GLN A 15 2.46 -8.03 8.50
N VAL A 16 2.55 -6.89 7.82
CA VAL A 16 3.69 -6.52 6.97
C VAL A 16 4.41 -5.34 7.60
N THR A 17 5.73 -5.43 7.68
CA THR A 17 6.59 -4.39 8.25
C THR A 17 7.65 -3.95 7.26
N PHE A 18 7.97 -2.66 7.27
CA PHE A 18 9.10 -2.09 6.54
C PHE A 18 9.85 -1.13 7.46
N ASP A 19 11.16 -1.36 7.62
CA ASP A 19 12.02 -0.57 8.51
C ASP A 19 11.44 -0.39 9.94
N GLY A 20 10.84 -1.46 10.48
CA GLY A 20 10.19 -1.46 11.79
C GLY A 20 8.77 -0.90 11.82
N ILE A 21 8.30 -0.27 10.73
CA ILE A 21 6.96 0.31 10.62
C ILE A 21 5.97 -0.77 10.23
N ARG A 22 4.92 -1.00 11.05
CA ARG A 22 3.77 -1.81 10.60
C ARG A 22 3.01 -1.05 9.52
N LEU A 23 2.75 -1.71 8.40
CA LEU A 23 2.06 -1.12 7.27
C LEU A 23 0.57 -1.51 7.21
N VAL A 24 0.18 -2.58 7.89
CA VAL A 24 -1.18 -3.14 7.86
C VAL A 24 -1.85 -2.98 9.23
N GLY A 25 -3.16 -2.72 9.23
CA GLY A 25 -3.96 -2.63 10.45
C GLY A 25 -3.68 -1.37 11.29
N ARG A 26 -3.41 -0.23 10.66
CA ARG A 26 -3.18 1.06 11.34
C ARG A 26 -4.14 2.14 10.86
N PRO A 27 -4.39 3.20 11.64
CA PRO A 27 -5.04 4.40 11.12
C PRO A 27 -4.25 4.97 9.91
N PRO A 28 -4.89 5.27 8.77
CA PRO A 28 -4.19 5.78 7.59
C PRO A 28 -3.34 7.02 7.85
N SER A 29 -3.82 7.95 8.68
CA SER A 29 -3.08 9.17 9.04
C SER A 29 -1.78 8.90 9.79
N GLU A 30 -1.77 7.89 10.67
CA GLU A 30 -0.57 7.52 11.42
C GLU A 30 0.46 6.86 10.50
N LEU A 31 0.01 5.93 9.65
CA LEU A 31 0.90 5.31 8.68
C LEU A 31 1.47 6.33 7.71
N ALA A 32 0.64 7.24 7.19
CA ALA A 32 1.08 8.26 6.25
C ALA A 32 2.19 9.13 6.85
N ALA A 33 2.04 9.59 8.10
CA ALA A 33 3.04 10.41 8.77
C ALA A 33 4.38 9.67 8.95
N GLU A 34 4.32 8.43 9.46
CA GLU A 34 5.53 7.66 9.76
C GLU A 34 6.23 7.15 8.50
N LEU A 35 5.46 6.68 7.51
CA LEU A 35 6.00 6.20 6.25
C LEU A 35 6.62 7.35 5.44
N SER A 36 5.98 8.53 5.40
CA SER A 36 6.56 9.70 4.72
C SER A 36 7.93 10.05 5.30
N ALA A 37 8.03 10.18 6.63
CA ALA A 37 9.27 10.48 7.31
C ALA A 37 10.35 9.40 7.06
N CYS A 38 9.94 8.13 6.98
CA CYS A 38 10.85 7.03 6.68
C CYS A 38 11.37 7.08 5.24
N LEU A 39 10.50 7.29 4.26
CA LEU A 39 10.88 7.36 2.85
C LEU A 39 11.80 8.55 2.60
N GLU A 40 11.47 9.73 3.16
CA GLU A 40 12.33 10.91 3.10
C GLU A 40 13.71 10.67 3.73
N ARG A 41 13.74 10.14 4.96
CA ARG A 41 15.00 9.83 5.67
C ARG A 41 15.87 8.83 4.92
N THR A 42 15.26 7.87 4.23
CA THR A 42 15.98 6.81 3.49
C THR A 42 16.26 7.19 2.04
N GLY A 43 15.84 8.38 1.59
CA GLY A 43 16.04 8.86 0.23
C GLY A 43 15.29 8.05 -0.83
N ARG A 44 14.18 7.41 -0.44
CA ARG A 44 13.32 6.62 -1.32
C ARG A 44 12.26 7.49 -1.96
N ASP A 45 11.68 7.00 -3.06
CA ASP A 45 10.57 7.69 -3.68
C ASP A 45 9.35 7.73 -2.75
N LEU A 46 8.65 8.86 -2.81
CA LEU A 46 7.39 9.09 -2.11
C LEU A 46 6.39 9.58 -3.14
N GLU A 47 5.23 8.95 -3.15
CA GLU A 47 4.08 9.41 -3.94
C GLU A 47 2.81 9.44 -3.09
N PHE A 48 1.86 10.26 -3.53
CA PHE A 48 0.48 10.13 -3.09
C PHE A 48 -0.26 9.26 -4.11
N THR A 49 -0.90 8.21 -3.60
CA THR A 49 -1.73 7.33 -4.40
C THR A 49 -3.00 8.07 -4.86
N THR A 50 -3.72 7.48 -5.81
CA THR A 50 -5.01 8.01 -6.28
C THR A 50 -6.08 8.12 -5.18
N GLU A 51 -5.94 7.38 -4.09
CA GLU A 51 -6.83 7.47 -2.91
C GLU A 51 -6.27 8.41 -1.81
N GLY A 52 -5.12 9.03 -2.04
CA GLY A 52 -4.50 9.99 -1.12
C GLY A 52 -3.59 9.38 -0.05
N ASP A 53 -3.37 8.07 -0.06
CA ASP A 53 -2.42 7.39 0.82
C ASP A 53 -0.96 7.59 0.35
N VAL A 54 0.00 7.50 1.27
CA VAL A 54 1.44 7.62 0.97
C VAL A 54 1.97 6.26 0.49
N GLY A 55 2.57 6.21 -0.70
CA GLY A 55 3.12 5.00 -1.30
C GLY A 55 4.53 5.18 -1.86
N SER A 56 5.04 4.14 -2.52
CA SER A 56 6.34 4.11 -3.18
C SER A 56 6.29 3.16 -4.38
N GLN A 57 6.54 3.67 -5.59
CA GLN A 57 6.68 2.88 -6.81
C GLN A 57 7.93 2.00 -6.73
N GLU A 58 9.03 2.51 -6.19
CA GLU A 58 10.29 1.76 -6.04
C GLU A 58 10.11 0.50 -5.17
N LEU A 59 9.39 0.63 -4.05
CA LEU A 59 9.12 -0.47 -3.12
C LEU A 59 7.92 -1.33 -3.55
N GLY A 60 7.23 -0.94 -4.60
CA GLY A 60 6.01 -1.62 -5.05
C GLY A 60 4.84 -1.46 -4.08
N MET A 61 4.82 -0.42 -3.25
CA MET A 61 3.85 -0.23 -2.17
C MET A 61 2.73 0.72 -2.59
N ASN A 62 1.50 0.22 -2.59
CA ASN A 62 0.28 1.01 -2.70
C ASN A 62 -0.58 0.79 -1.45
N PRO A 63 -0.38 1.59 -0.39
CA PRO A 63 -1.25 1.57 0.78
C PRO A 63 -2.64 2.06 0.45
N ARG A 64 -3.60 1.48 1.15
CA ARG A 64 -5.03 1.70 0.91
C ARG A 64 -5.75 1.68 2.25
N ALA A 65 -6.81 2.46 2.37
CA ALA A 65 -7.74 2.34 3.48
C ALA A 65 -8.75 1.18 3.26
N GLN A 66 -9.10 0.50 4.35
CA GLN A 66 -10.15 -0.52 4.40
C GLN A 66 -10.99 -0.34 5.67
N ARG A 67 -12.32 -0.32 5.50
CA ARG A 67 -13.26 -0.20 6.61
C ARG A 67 -13.36 -1.53 7.36
N ALA A 68 -13.22 -1.44 8.67
CA ALA A 68 -13.34 -2.53 9.61
C ALA A 68 -14.37 -2.13 10.68
N GLY A 69 -15.66 -2.31 10.36
CA GLY A 69 -16.75 -1.76 11.17
C GLY A 69 -16.68 -0.23 11.22
N ASP A 70 -16.54 0.31 12.43
CA ASP A 70 -16.52 1.76 12.67
C ASP A 70 -15.13 2.38 12.52
N VAL A 71 -14.08 1.56 12.33
CA VAL A 71 -12.71 2.06 12.14
C VAL A 71 -12.25 1.92 10.69
N LEU A 72 -11.30 2.78 10.31
CA LEU A 72 -10.62 2.71 9.02
C LEU A 72 -9.18 2.29 9.27
N LEU A 73 -8.75 1.21 8.62
CA LEU A 73 -7.44 0.62 8.82
C LEU A 73 -6.70 0.49 7.49
N THR A 74 -5.38 0.56 7.55
CA THR A 74 -4.53 0.38 6.38
C THR A 74 -4.49 -1.09 5.97
N ARG A 75 -4.69 -1.31 4.68
CA ARG A 75 -4.36 -2.54 3.98
C ARG A 75 -3.22 -2.22 3.00
N LEU A 76 -2.64 -3.24 2.38
CA LEU A 76 -1.61 -3.03 1.35
C LEU A 76 -1.97 -3.72 0.05
N VAL A 77 -1.61 -3.07 -1.05
CA VAL A 77 -1.47 -3.70 -2.34
C VAL A 77 -0.02 -3.57 -2.76
N PHE A 78 0.63 -4.71 -2.96
CA PHE A 78 1.95 -4.78 -3.55
C PHE A 78 1.84 -5.09 -5.02
N GLY A 79 2.49 -4.29 -5.86
CA GLY A 79 2.58 -4.54 -7.29
C GLY A 79 4.03 -4.68 -7.73
N ARG A 80 4.24 -5.39 -8.83
CA ARG A 80 5.53 -5.39 -9.53
C ARG A 80 5.30 -5.06 -11.00
N PRO A 81 5.54 -3.81 -11.41
CA PRO A 81 5.46 -3.42 -12.81
C PRO A 81 6.31 -4.32 -13.70
N ASN A 82 5.83 -4.56 -14.91
CA ASN A 82 6.44 -5.42 -15.92
C ASN A 82 6.00 -4.99 -17.32
N ASP A 83 6.29 -5.80 -18.33
CA ASP A 83 6.02 -5.47 -19.74
C ASP A 83 4.54 -5.23 -20.06
N TRP A 84 3.61 -5.74 -19.24
CA TRP A 84 2.16 -5.56 -19.43
C TRP A 84 1.52 -4.58 -18.44
N ALA A 85 2.11 -4.37 -17.26
CA ALA A 85 1.66 -3.40 -16.26
C ALA A 85 2.77 -2.38 -16.00
N ARG A 86 2.66 -1.17 -16.56
CA ARG A 86 3.77 -0.19 -16.58
C ARG A 86 3.97 0.52 -15.24
N THR A 87 2.94 0.60 -14.42
CA THR A 87 2.94 1.25 -13.12
C THR A 87 2.35 0.32 -12.06
N LEU A 88 2.51 0.67 -10.77
CA LEU A 88 1.81 -0.07 -9.72
C LEU A 88 0.30 -0.06 -9.92
N TYR A 89 -0.26 1.03 -10.43
CA TYR A 89 -1.69 1.16 -10.68
C TYR A 89 -2.19 0.17 -11.72
N ASP A 90 -1.38 -0.11 -12.76
CA ASP A 90 -1.70 -1.11 -13.78
C ASP A 90 -1.64 -2.54 -13.24
N CYS A 91 -0.96 -2.76 -12.11
CA CYS A 91 -0.87 -4.06 -11.46
C CYS A 91 -2.13 -4.40 -10.65
N VAL A 92 -2.89 -3.38 -10.20
CA VAL A 92 -3.99 -3.56 -9.25
C VAL A 92 -5.24 -4.09 -9.97
N PRO A 93 -5.75 -5.28 -9.61
CA PRO A 93 -6.99 -5.82 -10.19
C PRO A 93 -8.19 -4.88 -9.99
N ALA A 94 -9.12 -4.89 -10.96
CA ALA A 94 -10.30 -4.02 -10.94
C ALA A 94 -11.15 -4.19 -9.66
N GLU A 95 -11.17 -5.39 -9.10
CA GLU A 95 -11.89 -5.74 -7.88
C GLU A 95 -11.32 -5.04 -6.64
N GLU A 96 -10.01 -4.86 -6.57
CA GLU A 96 -9.33 -4.20 -5.43
C GLU A 96 -9.72 -2.72 -5.33
N TRP A 97 -10.06 -2.08 -6.45
CA TRP A 97 -10.57 -0.70 -6.45
C TRP A 97 -11.95 -0.56 -5.80
N ARG A 98 -12.71 -1.66 -5.71
CA ARG A 98 -14.04 -1.68 -5.09
C ARG A 98 -13.97 -1.97 -3.58
N MET A 99 -12.83 -2.43 -3.08
CA MET A 99 -12.60 -2.66 -1.65
C MET A 99 -12.38 -1.31 -0.95
N ARG A 100 -13.18 -1.04 0.09
CA ARG A 100 -13.18 0.20 0.87
C ARG A 100 -13.28 -0.08 2.35
#